data_AF-A0A7K0D947-F1
#
_entry.id   AF-A0A7K0D947-F1
#
_cell.length_a   1.000
_cell.length_b   1.000
_cell.length_c   1.000
_cell.angle_alpha   90.00
_cell.angle_beta   90.00
_cell.angle_gamma   90.00
#
_symmetry.space_group_name_H-M   'P 1'
#
loop_
_entity.id
_entity.type
_entity.pdbx_description
1 polymer ?
#
loop_
_entity_poly.entity_id
_entity_poly.type
_entity_poly.pdbx_seq_one_letter_code
_entity_poly.pdbx_strand_id
1 'polypeptide(L)'
;MDVLDDAVIESRLRATSSDCWGTLWSAADKVLASEGPHSEWIFNSGQQPYIRYSDEMNVLLAALEGAGVVVEFPWRQWDGLIRYETGHGLADAPVAESARVLSAMINSERSVTGTIAHLLEDGTLAVALERLRTWHSEQPDRPEEPVLVPDRAVRAADRRWWRLRRRS
;
A
#
# COMPACT_ATOMS: atom_id res chain seq x y z
N MET A 1 18.82 -7.15 9.21
CA MET A 1 17.58 -6.68 8.57
C MET A 1 17.55 -5.20 8.84
N ASP A 2 17.93 -4.40 7.86
CA ASP A 2 17.98 -2.95 8.03
C ASP A 2 16.55 -2.43 8.14
N VAL A 3 16.27 -1.69 9.21
CA VAL A 3 15.00 -0.99 9.37
C VAL A 3 14.87 -0.03 8.19
N LEU A 4 13.77 -0.12 7.44
CA LEU A 4 13.52 0.84 6.37
C LEU A 4 13.34 2.22 7.02
N ASP A 5 14.30 3.10 6.73
CA ASP A 5 14.17 4.51 7.08
C ASP A 5 13.05 5.18 6.27
N ASP A 6 12.65 6.37 6.70
CA ASP A 6 11.52 7.10 6.11
C ASP A 6 11.75 7.37 4.62
N ALA A 7 12.97 7.69 4.21
CA ALA A 7 13.30 8.02 2.83
C ALA A 7 13.15 6.80 1.90
N VAL A 8 13.52 5.61 2.37
CA VAL A 8 13.33 4.37 1.62
C VAL A 8 11.84 4.02 1.50
N ILE A 9 11.06 4.19 2.57
CA ILE A 9 9.61 3.97 2.53
C ILE A 9 8.96 4.92 1.52
N GLU A 10 9.25 6.22 1.60
CA GLU A 10 8.73 7.22 0.66
C GLU A 10 9.11 6.93 -0.79
N SER A 11 10.36 6.52 -1.03
CA SER A 11 10.84 6.18 -2.37
C SER A 11 10.05 5.01 -2.97
N ARG A 12 9.67 4.02 -2.15
CA ARG A 12 8.83 2.89 -2.58
C ARG A 12 7.41 3.33 -2.88
N LEU A 13 6.79 4.11 -1.99
CA LEU A 13 5.45 4.65 -2.20
C LEU A 13 5.38 5.49 -3.50
N ARG A 14 6.45 6.23 -3.82
CA ARG A 14 6.53 7.02 -5.06
C ARG A 14 6.71 6.16 -6.31
N ALA A 15 7.30 4.98 -6.16
CA ALA A 15 7.49 4.04 -7.26
C ALA A 15 6.19 3.31 -7.65
N THR A 16 5.22 3.21 -6.74
CA THR A 16 3.90 2.59 -6.94
C THR A 16 3.17 3.19 -8.14
N SER A 17 2.51 2.33 -8.93
CA SER A 17 1.78 2.76 -10.13
C SER A 17 0.46 3.46 -9.79
N SER A 18 -0.02 4.31 -10.70
CA SER A 18 -1.31 4.99 -10.57
C SER A 18 -2.47 4.01 -10.45
N ASP A 19 -2.41 2.85 -11.12
CA ASP A 19 -3.44 1.81 -11.03
C ASP A 19 -3.52 1.19 -9.62
N CYS A 20 -2.37 0.96 -8.98
CA CYS A 20 -2.31 0.47 -7.61
C CYS A 20 -2.90 1.49 -6.63
N TRP A 21 -2.55 2.77 -6.79
CA TRP A 21 -3.13 3.85 -6.00
C TRP A 21 -4.65 3.98 -6.22
N GLY A 22 -5.11 3.95 -7.48
CA GLY A 22 -6.54 4.00 -7.80
C GLY A 22 -7.32 2.84 -7.19
N THR A 23 -6.74 1.64 -7.21
CA THR A 23 -7.33 0.45 -6.56
C THR A 23 -7.42 0.64 -5.05
N LEU A 24 -6.35 1.13 -4.41
CA LEU A 24 -6.32 1.40 -2.98
C LEU A 24 -7.37 2.43 -2.57
N TRP A 25 -7.48 3.54 -3.30
CA TRP A 25 -8.46 4.59 -3.00
C TRP A 25 -9.89 4.10 -3.18
N SER A 26 -10.17 3.36 -4.26
CA SER A 26 -11.50 2.76 -4.45
C SER A 26 -11.88 1.80 -3.33
N ALA A 27 -10.91 1.01 -2.82
CA ALA A 27 -11.13 0.09 -1.71
C ALA A 27 -11.34 0.83 -0.38
N ALA A 28 -10.51 1.83 -0.10
CA ALA A 28 -10.60 2.66 1.09
C ALA A 28 -11.96 3.37 1.18
N ASP A 29 -12.41 4.00 0.09
CA ASP A 29 -13.67 4.74 0.07
C ASP A 29 -14.87 3.81 0.32
N LYS A 30 -14.85 2.58 -0.18
CA LYS A 30 -15.91 1.59 0.07
C LYS A 30 -15.99 1.17 1.54
N VAL A 31 -14.84 0.90 2.16
CA VAL A 31 -14.80 0.55 3.59
C VAL A 31 -15.25 1.72 4.44
N LEU A 32 -14.76 2.93 4.17
CA LEU A 32 -15.07 4.11 4.98
C LEU A 32 -16.50 4.64 4.79
N ALA A 33 -17.14 4.37 3.65
CA ALA A 33 -18.53 4.78 3.39
C ALA A 33 -19.58 3.73 3.81
N SER A 34 -19.17 2.51 4.13
CA SER A 34 -20.10 1.43 4.49
C SER A 34 -20.55 1.56 5.94
N GLU A 35 -21.86 1.49 6.17
CA GLU A 35 -22.47 1.52 7.51
C GLU A 35 -22.52 0.12 8.18
N GLY A 36 -22.09 -0.93 7.47
CA GLY A 36 -22.13 -2.33 7.94
C GLY A 36 -20.89 -2.75 8.74
N PRO A 37 -20.99 -3.85 9.51
CA PRO A 37 -19.84 -4.38 10.24
C PRO A 37 -18.78 -4.92 9.26
N HIS A 38 -17.55 -4.41 9.37
CA HIS A 38 -16.43 -4.89 8.57
C HIS A 38 -15.69 -6.07 9.20
N SER A 39 -16.06 -6.46 10.42
CA SER A 39 -15.46 -7.56 11.15
C SER A 39 -16.49 -8.25 12.06
N GLU A 40 -16.30 -9.54 12.29
CA GLU A 40 -17.13 -10.35 13.17
C GLU A 40 -16.29 -11.42 13.88
N TRP A 41 -16.44 -11.54 15.20
CA TRP A 41 -15.85 -12.64 15.95
C TRP A 41 -16.64 -13.93 15.77
N ILE A 42 -15.97 -14.99 15.33
CA ILE A 42 -16.54 -16.32 15.13
C ILE A 42 -16.11 -17.24 16.26
N PHE A 43 -17.09 -17.85 16.93
CA PHE A 43 -16.91 -18.79 18.02
C PHE A 43 -17.46 -20.16 17.63
N ASN A 44 -16.57 -21.05 17.20
CA ASN A 44 -16.93 -22.43 16.85
C ASN A 44 -16.44 -23.40 17.92
N SER A 45 -17.29 -24.35 18.31
CA SER A 45 -16.90 -25.39 19.25
C SER A 45 -15.72 -26.21 18.72
N GLY A 46 -14.65 -26.32 19.51
CA GLY A 46 -13.45 -27.08 19.15
C GLY A 46 -12.45 -26.33 18.26
N GLN A 47 -12.66 -25.04 18.00
CA GLN A 47 -11.71 -24.18 17.29
C GLN A 47 -11.35 -22.96 18.16
N GLN A 48 -10.17 -22.39 17.93
CA GLN A 48 -9.83 -21.10 18.52
C GLN A 48 -10.70 -20.02 17.87
N PRO A 49 -11.26 -19.07 18.66
CA PRO A 49 -11.99 -17.95 18.10
C PRO A 49 -11.15 -17.18 17.08
N TYR A 50 -11.80 -16.69 16.03
CA TYR A 50 -11.14 -15.92 14.99
C TYR A 50 -12.04 -14.80 14.47
N ILE A 51 -11.44 -13.79 13.87
CA ILE A 51 -12.18 -12.69 13.25
C ILE A 51 -12.35 -13.00 11.77
N ARG A 52 -13.58 -12.85 11.28
CA ARG A 52 -13.89 -12.81 9.87
C ARG A 52 -14.06 -11.36 9.44
N TYR A 53 -13.28 -10.94 8.45
CA TYR A 53 -13.42 -9.62 7.83
C TYR A 53 -14.36 -9.68 6.62
N SER A 54 -15.08 -8.59 6.39
CA SER A 54 -15.92 -8.36 5.20
C SER A 54 -15.11 -8.43 3.90
N ASP A 55 -15.79 -8.66 2.78
CA ASP A 55 -15.15 -8.69 1.46
C ASP A 55 -14.49 -7.34 1.12
N GLU A 56 -15.15 -6.23 1.46
CA GLU A 56 -14.63 -4.88 1.27
C GLU A 56 -13.31 -4.67 2.05
N MET A 57 -13.26 -5.13 3.29
CA MET A 57 -12.05 -5.06 4.10
C MET A 57 -10.94 -5.93 3.49
N ASN A 58 -11.24 -7.16 3.07
CA ASN A 58 -10.25 -8.02 2.41
C ASN A 58 -9.69 -7.39 1.11
N VAL A 59 -10.53 -6.70 0.34
CA VAL A 59 -10.09 -5.93 -0.84
C VAL A 59 -9.17 -4.78 -0.46
N LEU A 60 -9.47 -4.04 0.62
CA LEU A 60 -8.59 -2.99 1.14
C LEU A 60 -7.22 -3.55 1.56
N LEU A 61 -7.20 -4.67 2.30
CA LEU A 61 -5.95 -5.31 2.75
C LEU A 61 -5.09 -5.74 1.55
N ALA A 62 -5.70 -6.36 0.54
CA ALA A 62 -4.99 -6.74 -0.68
C ALA A 62 -4.48 -5.51 -1.45
N ALA A 63 -5.25 -4.42 -1.49
CA ALA A 63 -4.82 -3.18 -2.15
C ALA A 63 -3.65 -2.49 -1.43
N LEU A 64 -3.62 -2.54 -0.09
CA LEU A 64 -2.49 -2.04 0.71
C LEU A 64 -1.19 -2.79 0.39
N GLU A 65 -1.26 -4.12 0.30
CA GLU A 65 -0.13 -4.95 -0.13
C GLU A 65 0.29 -4.64 -1.57
N GLY A 66 -0.67 -4.58 -2.50
CA GLY A 66 -0.42 -4.29 -3.91
C GLY A 66 0.16 -2.89 -4.18
N ALA A 67 -0.17 -1.90 -3.34
CA ALA A 67 0.39 -0.55 -3.40
C ALA A 67 1.75 -0.42 -2.71
N GLY A 68 2.29 -1.50 -2.12
CA GLY A 68 3.59 -1.48 -1.42
C GLY A 68 3.57 -0.68 -0.11
N VAL A 69 2.38 -0.45 0.47
CA VAL A 69 2.21 0.27 1.74
C VAL A 69 2.65 -0.60 2.92
N VAL A 70 2.57 -1.93 2.76
CA VAL A 70 3.01 -2.89 3.78
C VAL A 70 4.54 -3.00 3.76
N VAL A 71 5.19 -2.40 4.75
CA VAL A 71 6.64 -2.32 4.90
C VAL A 71 7.16 -3.22 6.01
N GLU A 72 8.37 -3.73 5.81
CA GLU A 72 9.07 -4.53 6.81
C GLU A 72 9.82 -3.63 7.78
N PHE A 73 9.51 -3.76 9.08
CA PHE A 73 10.14 -3.02 10.17
C PHE A 73 9.87 -3.75 11.51
N PRO A 74 10.56 -3.40 12.62
CA PRO A 74 10.42 -4.10 13.90
C PRO A 74 9.12 -3.69 14.65
N TRP A 75 7.97 -3.94 14.03
CA TRP A 75 6.64 -3.49 14.49
C TRP A 75 6.30 -3.91 15.92
N ARG A 76 6.79 -5.05 16.40
CA ARG A 76 6.54 -5.53 17.79
C ARG A 76 7.20 -4.66 18.87
N GLN A 77 8.25 -3.92 18.52
CA GLN A 77 8.97 -3.04 19.44
C GLN A 77 8.64 -1.57 19.18
N TRP A 78 7.78 -1.30 18.20
CA TRP A 78 7.38 0.05 17.80
C TRP A 78 6.13 0.46 18.56
N ASP A 79 6.18 1.62 19.20
CA ASP A 79 5.14 2.21 20.04
C ASP A 79 4.09 3.01 19.25
N GLY A 80 4.20 3.05 17.91
CA GLY A 80 3.34 3.88 17.06
C GLY A 80 1.85 3.59 17.17
N LEU A 81 1.43 2.34 17.39
CA LEU A 81 0.01 2.01 17.57
C LEU A 81 -0.58 2.65 18.84
N ILE A 82 0.24 2.85 19.88
CA ILE A 82 -0.19 3.55 21.11
C ILE A 82 -0.09 5.06 20.90
N ARG A 83 1.00 5.52 20.25
CA ARG A 83 1.25 6.95 20.02
C ARG A 83 0.18 7.60 19.15
N TYR A 84 -0.33 6.87 18.15
CA TYR A 84 -1.31 7.36 17.18
C TYR A 84 -2.71 6.77 17.41
N GLU A 85 -3.01 6.32 18.63
CA GLU A 85 -4.36 5.88 19.02
C GLU A 85 -5.39 6.95 18.66
N THR A 86 -6.57 6.56 18.17
CA THR A 86 -7.61 7.47 17.63
C THR A 86 -7.13 8.37 16.47
N GLY A 87 -6.02 8.01 15.83
CA GLY A 87 -5.36 8.79 14.78
C GLY A 87 -4.66 10.07 15.25
N HIS A 88 -4.50 10.28 16.57
CA HIS A 88 -3.97 11.54 17.09
C HIS A 88 -2.55 11.83 16.59
N GLY A 89 -2.34 13.01 15.99
CA GLY A 89 -1.04 13.45 15.48
C GLY A 89 -0.56 12.75 14.21
N LEU A 90 -1.29 11.74 13.71
CA LEU A 90 -0.89 10.97 12.53
C LEU A 90 -1.05 11.78 11.23
N ALA A 91 -2.03 12.69 11.18
CA ALA A 91 -2.29 13.57 10.03
C ALA A 91 -1.11 14.51 9.71
N ASP A 92 -0.32 14.90 10.71
CA ASP A 92 0.85 15.79 10.54
C ASP A 92 2.18 15.01 10.54
N ALA A 93 2.14 13.71 10.81
CA ALA A 93 3.33 12.87 10.87
C ALA A 93 3.96 12.67 9.47
N PRO A 94 5.25 12.26 9.42
CA PRO A 94 5.84 11.74 8.18
C PRO A 94 4.97 10.63 7.59
N VAL A 95 4.80 10.59 6.26
CA VAL A 95 3.95 9.59 5.60
C VAL A 95 4.40 8.15 5.91
N ALA A 96 5.69 7.95 6.17
CA ALA A 96 6.25 6.68 6.60
C ALA A 96 5.60 6.15 7.88
N GLU A 97 5.15 7.02 8.79
CA GLU A 97 4.43 6.61 10.01
C GLU A 97 3.08 5.99 9.68
N SER A 98 2.34 6.52 8.69
CA SER A 98 1.09 5.92 8.23
C SER A 98 1.32 4.55 7.60
N ALA A 99 2.37 4.39 6.79
CA ALA A 99 2.75 3.08 6.26
C ALA A 99 3.11 2.08 7.38
N ARG A 100 3.80 2.54 8.43
CA ARG A 100 4.12 1.71 9.61
C ARG A 100 2.89 1.35 10.42
N VAL A 101 1.93 2.26 10.63
CA VAL A 101 0.64 1.97 11.29
C VAL A 101 -0.09 0.85 10.54
N LEU A 102 -0.27 1.00 9.23
CA LEU A 102 -0.97 0.02 8.40
C LEU A 102 -0.25 -1.32 8.33
N SER A 103 1.09 -1.29 8.33
CA SER A 103 1.92 -2.49 8.39
C SER A 103 1.81 -3.18 9.74
N ALA A 104 1.85 -2.44 10.85
CA ALA A 104 1.68 -2.99 12.20
C ALA A 104 0.28 -3.58 12.39
N MET A 105 -0.74 -2.93 11.85
CA MET A 105 -2.12 -3.41 11.83
C MET A 105 -2.21 -4.81 11.20
N ILE A 106 -1.72 -4.97 9.97
CA ILE A 106 -1.75 -6.25 9.23
C ILE A 106 -0.90 -7.32 9.94
N ASN A 107 0.29 -6.95 10.40
CA ASN A 107 1.19 -7.91 11.04
C ASN A 107 0.70 -8.38 12.41
N SER A 108 0.06 -7.50 13.19
CA SER A 108 -0.53 -7.82 14.50
C SER A 108 -1.74 -8.75 14.37
N GLU A 109 -2.44 -8.69 13.24
CA GLU A 109 -3.62 -9.51 12.99
C GLU A 109 -3.29 -11.00 12.82
N ARG A 110 -2.05 -11.35 12.46
CA ARG A 110 -1.58 -12.74 12.39
C ARG A 110 -1.65 -13.47 13.74
N SER A 111 -1.77 -12.73 14.83
CA SER A 111 -1.96 -13.25 16.18
C SER A 111 -3.42 -13.18 16.65
N VAL A 112 -4.37 -12.92 15.74
CA VAL A 112 -5.82 -12.89 15.98
C VAL A 112 -6.17 -11.93 17.12
N THR A 113 -5.67 -10.70 17.01
CA THR A 113 -5.77 -9.68 18.05
C THR A 113 -6.97 -8.75 17.88
N GLY A 114 -7.56 -8.68 16.67
CA GLY A 114 -8.58 -7.68 16.34
C GLY A 114 -8.03 -6.28 16.18
N THR A 115 -6.75 -6.16 15.83
CA THR A 115 -6.12 -4.86 15.63
C THR A 115 -6.75 -4.12 14.46
N ILE A 116 -7.09 -4.80 13.35
CA ILE A 116 -7.76 -4.15 12.21
C ILE A 116 -9.12 -3.60 12.63
N ALA A 117 -9.93 -4.41 13.34
CA ALA A 117 -11.25 -4.00 13.81
C ALA A 117 -11.17 -2.77 14.73
N HIS A 118 -10.23 -2.79 15.68
CA HIS A 118 -10.00 -1.69 16.61
C HIS A 118 -9.59 -0.39 15.90
N LEU A 119 -8.60 -0.45 14.99
CA LEU A 119 -8.13 0.73 14.25
C LEU A 119 -9.18 1.30 13.28
N LEU A 120 -10.10 0.46 12.80
CA LEU A 120 -11.24 0.94 12.03
C LEU A 120 -12.24 1.68 12.93
N GLU A 121 -12.56 1.12 14.10
CA GLU A 121 -13.54 1.67 15.04
C GLU A 121 -13.09 2.99 15.67
N ASP A 122 -11.81 3.10 16.02
CA ASP A 122 -11.25 4.31 16.67
C ASP A 122 -10.88 5.42 15.66
N GLY A 123 -10.99 5.15 14.35
CA GLY A 123 -10.70 6.09 13.27
C GLY A 123 -9.23 6.17 12.85
N THR A 124 -8.30 5.47 13.53
CA THR A 124 -6.87 5.48 13.21
C THR A 124 -6.60 5.03 11.76
N LEU A 125 -7.30 3.99 11.29
CA LEU A 125 -7.21 3.52 9.91
C LEU A 125 -7.59 4.62 8.90
N ALA A 126 -8.68 5.35 9.17
CA ALA A 126 -9.14 6.43 8.30
C ALA A 126 -8.09 7.56 8.22
N VAL A 127 -7.51 7.97 9.35
CA VAL A 127 -6.48 9.01 9.39
C VAL A 127 -5.20 8.56 8.67
N ALA A 128 -4.78 7.29 8.85
CA ALA A 128 -3.61 6.75 8.17
C ALA A 128 -3.78 6.74 6.64
N LEU A 129 -4.96 6.34 6.15
CA LEU A 129 -5.30 6.34 4.73
C LEU A 129 -5.37 7.76 4.16
N GLU A 130 -5.98 8.69 4.90
CA GLU A 130 -6.09 10.09 4.47
C GLU A 130 -4.71 10.77 4.41
N ARG A 131 -3.83 10.47 5.37
CA ARG A 131 -2.45 10.97 5.34
C ARG A 131 -1.70 10.47 4.11
N LEU A 132 -1.81 9.18 3.77
CA LEU A 132 -1.24 8.63 2.55
C LEU A 132 -1.81 9.30 1.29
N ARG A 133 -3.13 9.50 1.25
CA ARG A 133 -3.83 10.13 0.13
C ARG A 133 -3.36 11.58 -0.08
N THR A 134 -3.30 12.35 1.00
CA THR A 134 -2.80 13.74 0.98
C THR A 134 -1.37 13.79 0.44
N TRP A 135 -0.47 12.97 1.01
CA TRP A 135 0.92 12.92 0.55
C TRP A 135 1.04 12.51 -0.93
N HIS A 136 0.22 11.55 -1.39
CA HIS A 136 0.21 11.11 -2.79
C HIS A 136 -0.23 12.24 -3.73
N SER A 137 -1.27 13.01 -3.36
CA SER A 137 -1.76 14.16 -4.13
C SER A 137 -0.79 15.35 -4.14
N GLU A 138 0.08 15.48 -3.14
CA GLU A 138 1.14 16.50 -3.09
C GLU A 138 2.35 16.16 -3.97
N GLN A 139 2.48 14.91 -4.44
CA GLN A 139 3.58 14.57 -5.34
C GLN A 139 3.38 15.29 -6.68
N PRO A 140 4.40 15.96 -7.22
CA PRO A 140 4.30 16.54 -8.55
C PRO A 140 3.98 15.43 -9.56
N ASP A 141 3.10 15.71 -10.53
CA ASP A 141 2.78 14.80 -11.63
C ASP A 141 4.09 14.17 -12.12
N ARG A 142 4.23 12.87 -11.86
CA ARG A 142 5.36 12.10 -12.36
C ARG A 142 5.29 12.30 -13.88
N PRO A 143 6.31 12.89 -14.54
CA PRO A 143 6.24 13.09 -15.97
C PRO A 143 5.94 11.73 -16.59
N GLU A 144 4.84 11.63 -17.33
CA GLU A 144 4.52 10.46 -18.13
C GLU A 144 5.81 10.07 -18.84
N GLU A 145 6.31 8.87 -18.54
CA GLU A 145 7.46 8.33 -19.24
C GLU A 145 7.19 8.55 -20.73
N PRO A 146 8.05 9.29 -21.47
CA PRO A 146 7.77 9.57 -22.86
C PRO A 146 7.61 8.22 -23.53
N VAL A 147 6.40 7.96 -24.05
CA VAL A 147 6.10 6.78 -24.85
C VAL A 147 7.21 6.71 -25.89
N LEU A 148 8.15 5.80 -25.70
CA LEU A 148 9.16 5.46 -26.68
C LEU A 148 8.40 4.83 -27.83
N VAL A 149 7.86 5.68 -28.71
CA VAL A 149 7.35 5.26 -30.01
C VAL A 149 8.54 4.56 -30.66
N PRO A 150 8.47 3.24 -30.91
CA PRO A 150 9.59 2.55 -31.52
C PRO A 150 9.82 3.18 -32.89
N ASP A 151 10.94 3.89 -33.00
CA ASP A 151 11.35 4.57 -34.21
C ASP A 151 11.45 3.51 -35.32
N ARG A 152 10.47 3.54 -36.24
CA ARG A 152 10.38 2.65 -37.40
C ARG A 152 11.62 2.76 -38.31
N ALA A 153 12.52 3.72 -38.07
CA ALA A 153 13.74 3.92 -38.84
C ALA A 153 14.86 2.89 -38.57
N VAL A 154 14.90 2.22 -37.41
CA VAL A 154 16.05 1.35 -37.06
C VAL A 154 16.01 -0.03 -37.75
N ARG A 155 14.85 -0.48 -38.24
CA ARG A 155 14.74 -1.78 -38.95
C ARG A 155 15.16 -1.77 -40.42
N ALA A 156 15.51 -0.62 -41.00
CA ALA A 156 15.99 -0.52 -42.38
C ALA A 156 17.53 -0.57 -42.51
N ALA A 157 18.27 -0.22 -41.46
CA ALA A 157 19.74 -0.15 -41.50
C ALA A 157 20.42 -1.52 -41.38
N ASP A 158 19.78 -2.49 -40.72
CA ASP A 158 20.41 -3.77 -40.36
C ASP A 158 20.36 -4.84 -41.47
N ARG A 159 19.61 -4.60 -42.56
CA ARG A 159 19.59 -5.50 -43.73
C ARG A 159 20.62 -5.17 -44.81
N ARG A 160 21.34 -4.04 -44.70
CA ARG A 160 22.32 -3.59 -45.70
C ARG A 160 23.75 -4.09 -45.44
N TRP A 161 24.07 -4.44 -44.20
CA TRP A 161 25.43 -4.86 -43.81
C TRP A 161 25.77 -6.32 -44.15
N TRP A 162 24.77 -7.20 -44.30
CA TRP A 162 24.99 -8.62 -44.59
C TRP A 162 25.23 -8.95 -46.08
N ARG A 163 24.95 -8.04 -47.02
CA ARG A 163 25.10 -8.30 -48.47
C ARG A 163 26.45 -7.89 -49.06
N LEU A 164 27.29 -7.16 -48.33
CA LEU A 164 28.61 -6.69 -48.81
C LEU A 164 29.80 -7.57 -48.37
N ARG A 165 29.57 -8.64 -47.59
CA ARG A 165 30.63 -9.52 -47.07
C ARG A 165 30.75 -10.91 -47.73
N ARG A 166 30.10 -11.13 -48.88
CA ARG A 166 30.20 -12.39 -49.67
C ARG A 166 30.70 -12.19 -51.12
N ARG A 167 31.46 -11.14 -51.38
CA ARG A 167 32.22 -10.97 -52.63
C ARG A 167 33.57 -10.32 -52.33
N SER A 168 34.49 -11.08 -51.76
CA SER A 168 35.94 -10.92 -51.87
C SER A 168 36.56 -12.28 -51.65
#